data_AF-A0A969GT69-F1
#
_entry.id   AF-A0A969GT69-F1
#
_cell.length_a   1.000
_cell.length_b   1.000
_cell.length_c   1.000
_cell.angle_alpha   90.00
_cell.angle_beta   90.00
_cell.angle_gamma   90.00
#
_symmetry.space_group_name_H-M   'P 1'
#
loop_
_entity.id
_entity.type
_entity.pdbx_description
1 polymer ?
#
loop_
_entity_poly.entity_id
_entity_poly.type
_entity_poly.pdbx_seq_one_letter_code
_entity_poly.pdbx_strand_id
1 'polypeptide(L)'
;MLITDLNYLEPISTGQTIVGGLAATNTNTSASRNLATADAIAIAIGDQSSATTKTSTNIRSNKYSSRTSATAIANASARTGNKYDTSRSRSESDYLYARVG
;
A
#
# COMPACT_ATOMS: atom_id res chain seq x y z
N MET A 1 -11.45 6.12 -27.26
CA MET A 1 -11.09 6.17 -25.83
C MET A 1 -9.94 7.14 -25.70
N LEU A 2 -10.22 8.34 -25.20
CA LEU A 2 -9.24 9.41 -25.02
C LEU A 2 -8.43 9.09 -23.76
N ILE A 3 -7.13 8.86 -23.91
CA ILE A 3 -6.18 8.87 -22.79
C ILE A 3 -6.03 10.35 -22.45
N THR A 4 -6.78 10.81 -21.45
CA THR A 4 -6.55 12.12 -20.83
C THR A 4 -5.22 12.07 -20.11
N ASP A 5 -4.32 12.97 -20.51
CA ASP A 5 -3.01 13.21 -19.93
C ASP A 5 -3.01 13.03 -18.41
N LEU A 6 -2.04 12.24 -17.93
CA LEU A 6 -1.67 12.17 -16.53
C LEU A 6 -1.32 13.59 -16.08
N ASN A 7 -2.23 14.22 -15.33
CA ASN A 7 -1.97 15.48 -14.66
C ASN A 7 -0.64 15.34 -13.93
N TYR A 8 0.32 16.11 -14.43
CA TYR A 8 1.71 16.15 -14.02
C TYR A 8 1.82 16.05 -12.51
N LEU A 9 2.66 15.12 -12.05
CA LEU A 9 3.18 15.08 -10.69
C LEU A 9 3.56 16.50 -10.30
N GLU A 10 2.81 17.12 -9.39
CA GLU A 10 3.19 18.42 -8.86
C GLU A 10 4.61 18.29 -8.31
N PRO A 11 5.57 19.10 -8.78
CA PRO A 11 6.90 19.10 -8.21
C PRO A 11 6.76 19.42 -6.73
N ILE A 12 7.21 18.49 -5.88
CA ILE A 12 7.30 18.70 -4.44
C ILE A 12 8.07 20.01 -4.24
N SER A 13 7.41 21.02 -3.65
CA SER A 13 8.02 22.34 -3.48
C SER A 13 9.36 22.14 -2.77
N THR A 14 10.44 22.58 -3.42
CA THR A 14 11.82 22.54 -2.92
C THR A 14 12.03 23.35 -1.63
N GLY A 15 10.97 23.95 -1.07
CA GLY A 15 10.97 24.71 0.18
C GLY A 15 10.81 23.87 1.46
N GLN A 16 10.50 22.57 1.38
CA GLN A 16 10.66 21.70 2.56
C GLN A 16 12.01 21.01 2.45
N THR A 17 13.07 21.71 2.89
CA THR A 17 14.27 21.01 3.33
C THR A 17 13.82 19.94 4.30
N ILE A 18 13.96 18.66 3.93
CA ILE A 18 13.71 17.54 4.82
C ILE A 18 14.80 17.62 5.90
N VAL A 19 14.51 18.38 6.98
CA VAL A 19 15.49 18.71 8.04
C VAL A 19 15.77 17.49 8.93
N GLY A 20 15.21 16.32 8.63
CA GLY A 20 15.41 15.02 9.27
C GLY A 20 14.83 13.92 8.39
N GLY A 21 15.22 12.65 8.58
CA GLY A 21 14.67 11.56 7.76
C GLY A 21 13.14 11.58 7.74
N LEU A 22 12.53 11.29 6.59
CA LEU A 22 11.08 11.24 6.41
C LEU A 22 10.64 9.82 6.00
N ALA A 23 9.67 9.25 6.71
CA ALA A 23 9.08 7.97 6.41
C ALA A 23 7.55 8.09 6.36
N ALA A 24 6.93 7.63 5.26
CA ALA A 24 5.49 7.62 5.10
C ALA A 24 5.03 6.31 4.47
N THR A 25 3.89 5.77 4.94
CA THR A 25 3.31 4.54 4.40
C THR A 25 1.81 4.67 4.22
N ASN A 26 1.28 3.98 3.21
CA ASN A 26 -0.15 3.84 2.99
C ASN A 26 -0.45 2.42 2.48
N THR A 27 -1.56 1.84 2.91
CA THR A 27 -2.02 0.52 2.47
C THR A 27 -3.52 0.54 2.26
N ASN A 28 -3.98 -0.08 1.18
CA ASN A 28 -5.40 -0.24 0.88
C ASN A 28 -5.67 -1.67 0.41
N THR A 29 -6.76 -2.27 0.88
CA THR A 29 -7.19 -3.60 0.45
C THR A 29 -8.70 -3.62 0.20
N SER A 30 -9.12 -4.34 -0.83
CA SER A 30 -10.52 -4.64 -1.08
C SER A 30 -10.68 -6.13 -1.38
N ALA A 31 -11.72 -6.73 -0.80
CA ALA A 31 -12.11 -8.10 -1.07
C ALA A 31 -13.62 -8.14 -1.30
N SER A 32 -14.03 -8.72 -2.42
CA SER A 32 -15.42 -8.96 -2.76
C SER A 32 -15.54 -10.27 -3.54
N ARG A 33 -16.75 -10.64 -3.98
CA ARG A 33 -16.96 -11.91 -4.66
C ARG A 33 -16.07 -12.02 -5.90
N ASN A 34 -15.07 -12.89 -5.85
CA ASN A 34 -14.12 -13.17 -6.93
C ASN A 34 -13.27 -11.96 -7.36
N LEU A 35 -13.10 -10.97 -6.50
CA LEU A 35 -12.26 -9.80 -6.77
C LEU A 35 -11.49 -9.41 -5.50
N ALA A 36 -10.17 -9.34 -5.61
CA ALA A 36 -9.28 -8.87 -4.56
C ALA A 36 -8.29 -7.84 -5.11
N THR A 37 -8.14 -6.71 -4.41
CA THR A 37 -7.12 -5.69 -4.68
C THR A 37 -6.32 -5.42 -3.41
N ALA A 38 -5.01 -5.21 -3.58
CA ALA A 38 -4.11 -4.90 -2.48
C ALA A 38 -3.04 -3.93 -2.98
N ASP A 39 -3.03 -2.73 -2.40
CA ASP A 39 -2.11 -1.64 -2.72
C ASP A 39 -1.30 -1.26 -1.49
N ALA A 40 0.00 -1.01 -1.69
CA ALA A 40 0.91 -0.60 -0.64
C ALA A 40 1.91 0.43 -1.20
N ILE A 41 2.09 1.53 -0.47
CA ILE A 41 3.05 2.58 -0.79
C ILE A 41 3.91 2.80 0.45
N ALA A 42 5.22 2.89 0.24
CA ALA A 42 6.20 3.24 1.27
C ALA A 42 7.18 4.27 0.67
N ILE A 43 7.38 5.39 1.37
CA ILE A 43 8.28 6.47 0.99
C ILE A 43 9.26 6.66 2.14
N ALA A 44 10.55 6.66 1.84
CA ALA A 44 11.62 6.92 2.79
C ALA A 44 12.64 7.87 2.16
N ILE A 45 12.92 9.01 2.80
CA ILE A 45 13.85 10.03 2.30
C ILE A 45 14.83 10.41 3.41
N GLY A 46 16.13 10.11 3.21
CA GLY A 46 17.21 10.46 4.13
C GLY A 46 18.56 9.87 3.70
N ASP A 47 19.64 10.16 4.43
CA ASP A 47 21.00 9.63 4.20
C ASP A 47 21.04 8.08 4.26
N GLN A 48 20.26 7.50 5.18
CA GLN A 48 20.02 6.07 5.27
C GLN A 48 18.51 5.82 5.20
N SER A 49 18.05 5.06 4.21
CA SER A 49 16.63 4.84 3.97
C SER A 49 16.33 3.38 3.65
N SER A 50 15.19 2.88 4.13
CA SER A 50 14.63 1.59 3.76
C SER A 50 13.13 1.73 3.52
N ALA A 51 12.63 1.17 2.43
CA ALA A 51 11.21 1.12 2.12
C ALA A 51 10.86 -0.27 1.58
N THR A 52 9.88 -0.93 2.18
CA THR A 52 9.47 -2.29 1.84
C THR A 52 7.96 -2.37 1.78
N THR A 53 7.43 -2.86 0.67
CA THR A 53 6.02 -3.15 0.47
C THR A 53 5.80 -4.63 0.18
N LYS A 54 4.72 -5.20 0.71
CA LYS A 54 4.29 -6.57 0.41
C LYS A 54 2.78 -6.59 0.24
N THR A 55 2.32 -7.07 -0.90
CA THR A 55 0.92 -7.28 -1.20
C THR A 55 0.65 -8.74 -1.52
N SER A 56 -0.56 -9.21 -1.21
CA SER A 56 -1.00 -10.57 -1.52
C SER A 56 -2.50 -10.57 -1.71
N THR A 57 -2.96 -11.22 -2.77
CA THR A 57 -4.38 -11.47 -3.04
C THR A 57 -4.59 -12.95 -3.25
N ASN A 58 -5.74 -13.46 -2.84
CA ASN A 58 -6.09 -14.86 -2.99
C ASN A 58 -7.59 -14.99 -3.23
N ILE A 59 -7.95 -15.77 -4.25
CA ILE A 59 -9.35 -16.05 -4.60
C ILE A 59 -9.47 -17.57 -4.69
N ARG A 60 -10.37 -18.13 -3.89
CA ARG A 60 -10.71 -19.56 -3.89
C ARG A 60 -12.21 -19.70 -4.03
N SER A 61 -12.66 -20.34 -5.10
CA SER A 61 -14.09 -20.53 -5.36
C SER A 61 -14.37 -21.98 -5.73
N ASN A 62 -15.50 -22.50 -5.24
CA ASN A 62 -16.02 -23.82 -5.58
C ASN A 62 -17.56 -23.75 -5.74
N LYS A 63 -18.19 -24.89 -6.02
CA LYS A 63 -19.65 -24.99 -6.24
C LYS A 63 -20.47 -24.47 -5.06
N TYR A 64 -19.94 -24.51 -3.84
CA TYR A 64 -20.69 -24.25 -2.60
C TYR A 64 -20.32 -22.93 -1.94
N SER A 65 -19.13 -22.39 -2.23
CA SER A 65 -18.60 -21.23 -1.54
C SER A 65 -17.53 -20.50 -2.36
N SER A 66 -17.34 -19.21 -2.09
CA SER A 66 -16.18 -18.43 -2.55
C SER A 66 -15.57 -17.70 -1.37
N ARG A 67 -14.25 -17.76 -1.25
CA ARG A 67 -13.43 -17.00 -0.30
C ARG A 67 -12.47 -16.14 -1.10
N THR A 68 -12.39 -14.87 -0.75
CA THR A 68 -11.50 -13.90 -1.39
C THR A 68 -10.81 -13.10 -0.30
N SER A 69 -9.49 -12.98 -0.35
CA SER A 69 -8.68 -12.29 0.64
C SER A 69 -7.66 -11.36 -0.02
N ALA A 70 -7.35 -10.26 0.65
CA ALA A 70 -6.34 -9.29 0.24
C ALA A 70 -5.55 -8.83 1.48
N THR A 71 -4.23 -8.68 1.33
CA THR A 71 -3.32 -8.25 2.37
C THR A 71 -2.31 -7.27 1.77
N ALA A 72 -2.09 -6.14 2.45
CA ALA A 72 -1.09 -5.14 2.10
C ALA A 72 -0.30 -4.75 3.35
N ILE A 73 1.02 -4.69 3.23
CA ILE A 73 1.96 -4.29 4.27
C ILE A 73 2.93 -3.29 3.67
N ALA A 74 3.18 -2.18 4.35
CA ALA A 74 4.17 -1.18 4.00
C ALA A 74 5.01 -0.84 5.23
N ASN A 75 6.32 -0.75 5.06
CA ASN A 75 7.27 -0.30 6.08
C ASN A 75 8.23 0.71 5.45
N ALA A 76 8.51 1.80 6.14
CA ALA A 76 9.48 2.81 5.75
C ALA A 76 10.30 3.22 6.97
N SER A 77 11.60 3.43 6.78
CA SER A 77 12.49 4.04 7.76
C SER A 77 13.47 4.97 7.04
N ALA A 78 13.75 6.12 7.65
CA ALA A 78 14.69 7.09 7.12
C ALA A 78 15.49 7.75 8.24
N ARG A 79 16.75 8.08 7.94
CA ARG A 79 17.64 8.78 8.85
C ARG A 79 18.45 9.83 8.10
N THR A 80 18.54 11.03 8.66
CA THR A 80 19.45 12.09 8.21
C THR A 80 20.18 12.65 9.43
N GLY A 81 21.50 12.52 9.48
CA GLY A 81 22.29 12.80 10.69
C GLY A 81 21.79 12.04 11.93
N ASN A 82 21.34 12.78 12.96
CA ASN A 82 20.80 12.24 14.22
C ASN A 82 19.27 12.15 14.26
N LYS A 83 18.57 12.48 13.16
CA LYS A 83 17.12 12.44 13.10
C LYS A 83 16.65 11.20 12.36
N TYR A 84 15.70 10.50 12.96
CA TYR A 84 15.19 9.22 12.52
C TYR A 84 13.66 9.25 12.46
N ASP A 85 13.09 8.64 11.43
CA ASP A 85 11.65 8.52 11.27
C ASP A 85 11.30 7.12 10.74
N THR A 86 10.14 6.62 11.16
CA THR A 86 9.61 5.32 10.73
C THR A 86 8.10 5.37 10.57
N SER A 87 7.63 4.71 9.51
CA SER A 87 6.21 4.53 9.26
C SER A 87 5.92 3.09 8.90
N ARG A 88 4.75 2.61 9.34
CA ARG A 88 4.26 1.27 9.06
C ARG A 88 2.76 1.28 8.85
N SER A 89 2.31 0.61 7.80
CA SER A 89 0.88 0.42 7.51
C SER A 89 0.60 -1.03 7.16
N ARG A 90 -0.58 -1.51 7.53
CA ARG A 90 -1.09 -2.83 7.20
C ARG A 90 -2.59 -2.73 6.97
N SER A 91 -3.05 -3.35 5.89
CA SER A 91 -4.47 -3.46 5.54
C SER A 91 -4.79 -4.89 5.14
N GLU A 92 -5.94 -5.38 5.57
CA GLU A 92 -6.44 -6.72 5.28
C GLU A 92 -7.92 -6.66 4.97
N SER A 93 -8.34 -7.40 3.94
CA SER A 93 -9.75 -7.54 3.57
C SER A 93 -10.04 -9.00 3.29
N ASP A 94 -11.17 -9.48 3.79
CA ASP A 94 -11.63 -10.85 3.63
C ASP A 94 -13.11 -10.83 3.23
N TYR A 95 -13.48 -11.68 2.27
CA TYR A 95 -14.85 -11.87 1.81
C TYR A 95 -15.15 -13.37 1.71
N LEU A 96 -16.27 -13.77 2.31
CA LEU A 96 -16.80 -15.13 2.24
C LEU A 96 -18.23 -15.08 1.71
N TYR A 97 -18.52 -15.93 0.73
CA TYR A 97 -19.85 -16.13 0.20
C TYR A 97 -20.19 -17.61 0.19
N ALA A 98 -21.28 -17.99 0.84
CA ALA A 98 -21.85 -19.33 0.77
C ALA A 98 -23.07 -19.34 -0.18
N ARG A 99 -23.18 -20.38 -1.01
CA ARG A 99 -24.38 -20.63 -1.80
C ARG A 99 -25.30 -21.53 -1.00
N VAL A 100 -26.52 -21.06 -0.71
CA VAL A 100 -27.59 -21.93 -0.22
C VAL A 100 -28.09 -22.72 -1.44
N GLY A 101 -28.01 -24.05 -1.36
CA GLY A 101 -28.44 -24.98 -2.40
C GLY A 101 -29.91 -25.33 -2.28
#